data_AF-A0A6A9QLU1-F1
#
_entry.id   AF-A0A6A9QLU1-F1
#
_cell.length_a   1.000
_cell.length_b   1.000
_cell.length_c   1.000
_cell.angle_alpha   90.00
_cell.angle_beta   90.00
_cell.angle_gamma   90.00
#
_symmetry.space_group_name_H-M   'P 1'
#
loop_
_entity.id
_entity.type
_entity.pdbx_description
1 polymer ?
#
loop_
_entity_poly.entity_id
_entity_poly.type
_entity_poly.pdbx_seq_one_letter_code
_entity_poly.pdbx_strand_id
1 'polypeptide(L)'
;MAHIINRLKKRGLSLISGAVLVALSALLTIRLGPSGLTDFSFFFFGFDPVYFYILGLVLGGERIVFGLTGSERVFRIIAGDGVMYYYSIMIIVMILAVAGIYIMALSFVTFSSTTFRLLDILDGLAFLASAVTVWMR
;
A
#
# COMPACT_ATOMS: atom_id res chain seq x y z
N MET A 1 -5.22 27.93 14.58
CA MET A 1 -6.02 27.34 13.48
C MET A 1 -5.19 26.61 12.43
N ALA A 2 -4.07 27.19 11.92
CA ALA A 2 -3.25 26.55 10.88
C ALA A 2 -2.79 25.11 11.20
N HIS A 3 -2.36 24.83 12.44
CA HIS A 3 -1.98 23.48 12.87
C HIS A 3 -3.13 22.46 12.85
N ILE A 4 -4.35 22.91 13.15
CA ILE A 4 -5.54 22.04 13.19
C ILE A 4 -5.96 21.70 11.76
N ILE A 5 -5.94 22.67 10.86
CA ILE A 5 -6.23 22.49 9.42
C ILE A 5 -5.22 21.53 8.79
N ASN A 6 -3.92 21.68 9.10
CA ASN A 6 -2.89 20.77 8.61
C ASN A 6 -3.07 19.34 9.14
N ARG A 7 -3.45 19.18 10.41
CA ARG A 7 -3.71 17.85 11.00
C ARG A 7 -4.94 17.18 10.37
N LEU A 8 -6.02 17.92 10.15
CA LEU A 8 -7.22 17.42 9.46
C LEU A 8 -6.94 17.04 8.01
N LYS A 9 -6.18 17.87 7.29
CA LYS A 9 -5.78 17.59 5.91
C LYS A 9 -4.94 16.31 5.81
N LYS A 10 -3.95 16.13 6.71
CA LYS A 10 -3.14 14.90 6.77
C LYS A 10 -3.99 13.66 7.05
N ARG A 11 -4.95 13.75 7.97
CA ARG A 11 -5.87 12.64 8.28
C ARG A 11 -6.79 12.29 7.12
N GLY A 12 -7.35 13.29 6.45
CA GLY A 12 -8.18 13.09 5.26
C GLY A 12 -7.42 12.43 4.12
N LEU A 13 -6.20 12.91 3.84
CA LEU A 13 -5.34 12.31 2.82
C LEU A 13 -4.97 10.86 3.13
N SER A 14 -4.62 10.56 4.38
CA SER A 14 -4.35 9.19 4.83
C SER A 14 -5.56 8.27 4.71
N LEU A 15 -6.76 8.78 5.01
CA LEU A 15 -7.99 8.00 4.92
C LEU A 15 -8.33 7.67 3.46
N ILE A 16 -8.22 8.66 2.57
CA ILE A 16 -8.49 8.48 1.14
C ILE A 16 -7.45 7.55 0.51
N SER A 17 -6.15 7.78 0.75
CA SER A 17 -5.10 6.91 0.19
C SER A 17 -5.23 5.48 0.71
N GLY A 18 -5.49 5.31 2.01
CA GLY A 18 -5.72 4.01 2.63
C GLY A 18 -6.93 3.29 2.06
N ALA A 19 -8.07 3.98 1.93
CA ALA A 19 -9.29 3.38 1.38
C ALA A 19 -9.14 2.95 -0.08
N VAL A 20 -8.48 3.78 -0.90
CA VAL A 20 -8.20 3.45 -2.31
C VAL A 20 -7.26 2.25 -2.40
N LEU A 21 -6.18 2.24 -1.61
CA LEU A 21 -5.22 1.14 -1.58
C LEU A 21 -5.90 -0.18 -1.16
N VAL A 22 -6.71 -0.16 -0.08
CA VAL A 22 -7.44 -1.36 0.35
C VAL A 22 -8.42 -1.84 -0.72
N ALA A 23 -9.19 -0.94 -1.33
CA ALA A 23 -10.19 -1.32 -2.32
C ALA A 23 -9.56 -1.95 -3.57
N LEU A 24 -8.50 -1.33 -4.09
CA LEU A 24 -7.81 -1.82 -5.29
C LEU A 24 -7.06 -3.13 -5.00
N SER A 25 -6.30 -3.18 -3.92
CA SER A 25 -5.58 -4.39 -3.51
C SER A 25 -6.54 -5.55 -3.19
N ALA A 26 -7.71 -5.31 -2.59
CA ALA A 26 -8.72 -6.34 -2.35
C ALA A 26 -9.29 -6.89 -3.67
N LEU A 27 -9.65 -6.01 -4.60
CA LEU A 27 -10.20 -6.39 -5.89
C LEU A 27 -9.21 -7.24 -6.70
N LEU A 28 -7.93 -6.85 -6.71
CA LEU A 28 -6.87 -7.59 -7.40
C LEU A 28 -6.57 -8.93 -6.73
N THR A 29 -6.59 -8.99 -5.39
CA THR A 29 -6.40 -10.24 -4.64
C THR A 29 -7.52 -11.24 -4.91
N ILE A 30 -8.80 -10.80 -4.89
CA ILE A 30 -9.95 -11.68 -5.14
C ILE A 30 -9.90 -12.26 -6.55
N ARG A 31 -9.47 -11.46 -7.53
CA ARG A 31 -9.35 -11.89 -8.92
C ARG A 31 -8.33 -13.00 -9.11
N LEU A 32 -7.20 -12.93 -8.41
CA LEU A 32 -6.12 -13.94 -8.53
C LEU A 32 -6.54 -15.30 -7.95
N GLY A 33 -7.56 -15.31 -7.09
CA GLY A 33 -8.17 -16.52 -6.55
C GLY A 33 -7.22 -17.35 -5.67
N PRO A 34 -7.66 -18.55 -5.23
CA PRO A 34 -6.82 -19.44 -4.42
C PRO A 34 -5.57 -19.95 -5.15
N SER A 35 -5.65 -20.07 -6.48
CA SER A 35 -4.55 -20.56 -7.33
C SER A 35 -3.33 -19.64 -7.30
N GLY A 36 -3.52 -18.31 -7.19
CA GLY A 36 -2.41 -17.35 -7.05
C GLY A 36 -1.70 -17.40 -5.70
N LEU A 37 -2.31 -18.02 -4.68
CA LEU A 37 -1.70 -18.22 -3.36
C LEU A 37 -1.01 -19.58 -3.21
N THR A 38 -1.35 -20.56 -4.06
CA THR A 38 -0.88 -21.95 -3.97
C THR A 38 0.21 -22.31 -4.97
N ASP A 39 0.46 -21.47 -5.98
CA ASP A 39 1.56 -21.69 -6.91
C ASP A 39 2.90 -21.33 -6.25
N PHE A 40 3.48 -22.31 -5.54
CA PHE A 40 4.84 -22.22 -4.99
C PHE A 40 5.94 -22.33 -6.05
N SER A 41 5.57 -22.58 -7.31
CA SER A 41 6.47 -22.62 -8.47
C SER A 41 7.26 -21.32 -8.68
N PHE A 42 6.81 -20.21 -8.07
CA PHE A 42 7.39 -18.87 -8.19
C PHE A 42 8.56 -18.55 -7.25
N PHE A 43 8.80 -19.33 -6.18
CA PHE A 43 10.01 -19.17 -5.35
C PHE A 43 11.32 -19.32 -6.16
N PHE A 44 11.24 -19.93 -7.35
CA PHE A 44 12.37 -20.16 -8.23
C PHE A 44 12.50 -19.14 -9.38
N PHE A 45 11.49 -18.28 -9.67
CA PHE A 45 11.48 -17.45 -10.89
C PHE A 45 11.04 -15.98 -10.77
N GLY A 46 10.49 -15.49 -9.66
CA GLY A 46 10.23 -14.04 -9.50
C GLY A 46 9.15 -13.68 -8.48
N PHE A 47 9.25 -12.46 -7.91
CA PHE A 47 8.29 -11.91 -6.94
C PHE A 47 6.88 -11.77 -7.55
N ASP A 48 5.89 -12.45 -6.96
CA ASP A 48 4.49 -12.30 -7.39
C ASP A 48 3.90 -10.97 -6.86
N PRO A 49 3.19 -10.17 -7.68
CA PRO A 49 2.47 -8.99 -7.22
C PRO A 49 1.44 -9.25 -6.11
N VAL A 50 0.96 -10.48 -5.92
CA VAL A 50 0.04 -10.90 -4.84
C VAL A 50 0.52 -10.46 -3.46
N TYR A 51 1.81 -10.60 -3.15
CA TYR A 51 2.35 -10.21 -1.85
C TYR A 51 2.25 -8.70 -1.62
N PHE A 52 2.39 -7.92 -2.68
CA PHE A 52 2.20 -6.48 -2.59
C PHE A 52 0.73 -6.15 -2.37
N TYR A 53 -0.22 -6.80 -3.03
CA TYR A 53 -1.65 -6.57 -2.74
C TYR A 53 -2.02 -6.89 -1.28
N ILE A 54 -1.49 -7.98 -0.70
CA ILE A 54 -1.68 -8.29 0.73
C ILE A 54 -1.08 -7.18 1.61
N LEU A 55 0.12 -6.72 1.28
CA LEU A 55 0.77 -5.61 1.98
C LEU A 55 -0.03 -4.31 1.84
N GLY A 56 -0.68 -4.10 0.70
CA GLY A 56 -1.62 -2.99 0.44
C GLY A 56 -2.86 -3.05 1.33
N LEU A 57 -3.41 -4.23 1.57
CA LEU A 57 -4.50 -4.43 2.52
C LEU A 57 -4.09 -4.07 3.95
N VAL A 58 -2.94 -4.56 4.41
CA VAL A 58 -2.46 -4.33 5.78
C VAL A 58 -2.13 -2.86 6.00
N LEU A 59 -1.31 -2.27 5.13
CA LEU A 59 -0.89 -0.88 5.27
C LEU A 59 -2.02 0.10 4.95
N GLY A 60 -2.85 -0.18 3.94
CA GLY A 60 -4.04 0.62 3.66
C GLY A 60 -5.05 0.58 4.81
N GLY A 61 -5.22 -0.58 5.46
CA GLY A 61 -6.03 -0.73 6.67
C GLY A 61 -5.51 0.13 7.82
N GLU A 62 -4.20 0.12 8.08
CA GLU A 62 -3.58 1.02 9.07
C GLU A 62 -3.88 2.50 8.75
N ARG A 63 -3.77 2.89 7.49
CA ARG A 63 -3.99 4.27 7.04
C ARG A 63 -5.43 4.73 7.27
N ILE A 64 -6.40 3.85 7.08
CA ILE A 64 -7.81 4.10 7.42
C ILE A 64 -7.96 4.28 8.93
N VAL A 65 -7.40 3.39 9.74
CA VAL A 65 -7.46 3.47 11.21
C VAL A 65 -6.86 4.79 11.70
N PHE A 66 -5.71 5.21 11.17
CA PHE A 66 -5.12 6.50 11.50
C PHE A 66 -5.99 7.69 11.03
N GLY A 67 -6.58 7.62 9.84
CA GLY A 67 -7.48 8.67 9.35
C GLY A 67 -8.66 8.88 10.30
N LEU A 68 -9.32 7.78 10.71
CA LEU A 68 -10.50 7.79 11.58
C LEU A 68 -10.18 8.17 13.02
N THR A 69 -9.12 7.60 13.61
CA THR A 69 -8.84 7.75 15.04
C THR A 69 -7.82 8.85 15.34
N GLY A 70 -6.95 9.19 14.38
CA GLY A 70 -5.76 10.01 14.61
C GLY A 70 -4.70 9.31 15.47
N SER A 71 -4.88 8.01 15.78
CA SER A 71 -3.97 7.23 16.62
C SER A 71 -2.92 6.51 15.77
N GLU A 72 -1.66 6.55 16.22
CA GLU A 72 -0.54 5.87 15.58
C GLU A 72 -0.24 4.50 16.20
N ARG A 73 -1.03 4.03 17.16
CA ARG A 73 -0.73 2.79 17.88
C ARG A 73 -0.55 1.59 16.95
N VAL A 74 -1.44 1.45 15.96
CA VAL A 74 -1.35 0.38 14.96
C VAL A 74 -0.12 0.52 14.08
N PHE A 75 0.21 1.75 13.66
CA PHE A 75 1.42 2.00 12.87
C PHE A 75 2.70 1.72 13.65
N ARG A 76 2.75 2.07 14.93
CA ARG A 76 3.91 1.83 15.81
C ARG A 76 4.14 0.35 16.07
N ILE A 77 3.10 -0.48 16.06
CA ILE A 77 3.27 -1.94 16.10
C ILE A 77 4.01 -2.42 14.84
N ILE A 78 3.75 -1.81 13.67
CA ILE A 78 4.39 -2.17 12.40
C ILE A 78 5.79 -1.58 12.28
N ALA A 79 5.96 -0.30 12.63
CA ALA A 79 7.21 0.44 12.50
C ALA A 79 8.17 0.27 13.70
N GLY A 80 7.70 -0.32 14.81
CA GLY A 80 8.41 -0.34 16.09
C GLY A 80 8.39 1.02 16.81
N ASP A 81 8.98 1.06 18.01
CA ASP A 81 9.11 2.27 18.83
C ASP A 81 10.59 2.65 19.06
N GLY A 82 10.81 3.90 19.49
CA GLY A 82 12.14 4.39 19.90
C GLY A 82 13.02 4.86 18.74
N VAL A 83 14.35 4.71 18.88
CA VAL A 83 15.35 5.23 17.93
C VAL A 83 15.22 4.62 16.54
N MET A 84 14.70 3.39 16.44
CA MET A 84 14.51 2.68 15.18
C MET A 84 13.29 3.14 14.39
N TYR A 85 12.36 3.89 15.01
CA TYR A 85 11.11 4.32 14.37
C TYR A 85 11.35 5.09 13.05
N TYR A 86 12.33 5.99 13.04
CA TYR A 86 12.65 6.78 11.84
C TYR A 86 13.19 5.90 10.71
N TYR A 87 14.07 4.94 11.03
CA TYR A 87 14.60 3.98 10.05
C TYR A 87 13.49 3.09 9.49
N SER A 88 12.58 2.62 10.34
CA SER A 88 11.42 1.83 9.92
C SER A 88 10.49 2.61 9.00
N ILE A 89 10.26 3.91 9.25
CA ILE A 89 9.50 4.77 8.34
C ILE A 89 10.17 4.83 6.97
N MET A 90 11.49 5.07 6.91
CA MET A 90 12.22 5.11 5.64
C MET A 90 12.10 3.78 4.88
N ILE A 91 12.23 2.66 5.58
CA ILE A 91 12.09 1.32 4.99
C ILE A 91 10.66 1.10 4.47
N ILE A 92 9.63 1.43 5.25
CA ILE A 92 8.22 1.29 4.83
C ILE A 92 7.93 2.15 3.60
N VAL A 93 8.41 3.40 3.57
CA VAL A 93 8.27 4.29 2.41
C VAL A 93 8.97 3.72 1.19
N MET A 94 10.18 3.18 1.36
CA MET A 94 10.91 2.54 0.27
C MET A 94 10.19 1.29 -0.25
N ILE A 95 9.67 0.44 0.64
CA ILE A 95 8.88 -0.76 0.27
C ILE A 95 7.65 -0.35 -0.52
N LEU A 96 6.88 0.64 -0.04
CA LEU A 96 5.69 1.13 -0.75
C LEU A 96 6.04 1.74 -2.12
N ALA A 97 7.14 2.48 -2.20
CA ALA A 97 7.60 3.09 -3.46
C ALA A 97 8.01 2.02 -4.49
N VAL A 98 8.82 1.05 -4.07
CA VAL A 98 9.26 -0.05 -4.92
C VAL A 98 8.08 -0.93 -5.33
N ALA A 99 7.17 -1.25 -4.40
CA ALA A 99 5.94 -1.99 -4.67
C ALA A 99 5.10 -1.31 -5.75
N GLY A 100 4.88 0.01 -5.60
CA GLY A 100 4.10 0.78 -6.56
C GLY A 100 4.70 0.76 -7.97
N ILE A 101 6.00 1.02 -8.08
CA ILE A 101 6.71 0.96 -9.38
C ILE A 101 6.66 -0.46 -9.96
N TYR A 102 6.84 -1.46 -9.12
CA TYR A 102 6.87 -2.87 -9.54
C TYR A 102 5.53 -3.34 -10.09
N ILE A 103 4.42 -3.09 -9.37
CA ILE A 103 3.06 -3.42 -9.83
C ILE A 103 2.76 -2.72 -11.16
N MET A 104 3.10 -1.42 -11.28
CA MET A 104 2.91 -0.68 -12.52
C MET A 104 3.72 -1.27 -13.68
N ALA A 105 5.00 -1.60 -13.46
CA ALA A 105 5.86 -2.16 -14.49
C ALA A 105 5.36 -3.53 -14.96
N LEU A 106 4.96 -4.40 -14.02
CA LEU A 106 4.41 -5.72 -14.34
C LEU A 106 3.08 -5.65 -15.06
N SER A 107 2.24 -4.63 -14.81
CA SER A 107 0.93 -4.50 -15.45
C SER A 107 0.98 -4.57 -16.99
N PHE A 108 2.09 -4.13 -17.60
CA PHE A 108 2.31 -4.14 -19.04
C PHE A 108 2.66 -5.53 -19.58
N VAL A 109 3.25 -6.39 -18.76
CA VAL A 109 3.75 -7.72 -19.14
C VAL A 109 2.70 -8.80 -18.85
N THR A 110 2.02 -8.69 -17.71
CA THR A 110 1.20 -9.79 -17.17
C THR A 110 -0.22 -9.81 -17.74
N PHE A 111 -0.77 -8.68 -18.20
CA PHE A 111 -2.20 -8.58 -18.53
C PHE A 111 -2.46 -8.15 -19.98
N SER A 112 -3.25 -8.95 -20.71
CA SER A 112 -3.70 -8.64 -22.07
C SER A 112 -4.92 -7.71 -22.10
N SER A 113 -5.74 -7.71 -21.05
CA SER A 113 -6.92 -6.85 -20.95
C SER A 113 -6.56 -5.46 -20.42
N THR A 114 -6.95 -4.43 -21.19
CA THR A 114 -6.70 -3.02 -20.89
C THR A 114 -7.31 -2.59 -19.55
N THR A 115 -8.48 -3.09 -19.19
CA THR A 115 -9.15 -2.74 -17.93
C THR A 115 -8.34 -3.17 -16.71
N PHE A 116 -7.80 -4.39 -16.73
CA PHE A 116 -7.01 -4.89 -15.59
C PHE A 116 -5.65 -4.22 -15.50
N ARG A 117 -5.02 -3.94 -16.65
CA ARG A 117 -3.79 -3.14 -16.69
C ARG A 117 -3.99 -1.77 -16.04
N LEU A 118 -5.11 -1.10 -16.32
CA LEU A 118 -5.44 0.18 -15.69
C LEU A 118 -5.64 0.04 -14.18
N LEU A 119 -6.27 -1.04 -13.70
CA LEU A 119 -6.46 -1.28 -12.26
C LEU A 119 -5.14 -1.49 -11.52
N ASP A 120 -4.20 -2.25 -12.09
CA ASP A 120 -2.85 -2.42 -11.50
C ASP A 120 -2.06 -1.11 -11.49
N ILE A 121 -2.17 -0.33 -12.57
CA ILE A 121 -1.53 1.00 -12.61
C ILE A 121 -2.09 1.89 -11.51
N LEU A 122 -3.41 1.89 -11.33
CA LEU A 122 -4.07 2.66 -10.26
C LEU A 122 -3.68 2.15 -8.87
N ASP A 123 -3.53 0.84 -8.68
CA ASP A 123 -3.10 0.26 -7.40
C ASP A 123 -1.65 0.66 -7.10
N GLY A 124 -0.76 0.57 -8.10
CA GLY A 124 0.61 1.06 -7.96
C GLY A 124 0.70 2.57 -7.66
N LEU A 125 -0.17 3.39 -8.26
CA LEU A 125 -0.31 4.81 -7.88
C LEU A 125 -0.82 4.98 -6.45
N ALA A 126 -1.73 4.13 -5.97
CA ALA A 126 -2.21 4.13 -4.59
C ALA A 126 -1.10 3.77 -3.60
N PHE A 127 -0.19 2.86 -3.97
CA PHE A 127 1.03 2.56 -3.22
C PHE A 127 1.94 3.78 -3.10
N LEU A 128 2.20 4.47 -4.21
CA LEU A 128 3.01 5.69 -4.22
C LEU A 128 2.37 6.81 -3.40
N ALA A 129 1.07 7.03 -3.57
CA ALA A 129 0.33 8.01 -2.78
C ALA A 129 0.40 7.68 -1.28
N SER A 130 0.26 6.41 -0.92
CA SER A 130 0.38 5.95 0.46
C SER A 130 1.80 6.19 1.00
N ALA A 131 2.85 5.90 0.23
CA ALA A 131 4.24 6.19 0.59
C ALA A 131 4.43 7.69 0.92
N VAL A 132 3.89 8.58 0.07
CA VAL A 132 3.94 10.02 0.31
C VAL A 132 3.18 10.41 1.58
N THR A 133 2.00 9.84 1.83
CA THR A 133 1.26 10.12 3.07
C THR A 133 1.95 9.57 4.33
N VAL A 134 2.75 8.51 4.20
CA VAL A 134 3.60 7.99 5.28
C VAL A 134 4.74 8.97 5.56
N TRP A 135 5.41 9.45 4.50
CA TRP A 135 6.53 10.39 4.61
C TRP A 135 6.14 11.78 5.10
N MET A 136 4.96 12.27 4.67
CA MET A 136 4.43 13.57 5.08
C MET A 136 3.93 13.59 6.53
N ARG A 137 3.99 12.48 7.28
CA ARG A 137 3.62 12.46 8.69
C ARG A 137 4.53 13.40 9.48
#